data_AF-A0A810NSN0-F1
#
_entry.id   AF-A0A810NSN0-F1
#
_cell.length_a   1.000
_cell.length_b   1.000
_cell.length_c   1.000
_cell.angle_alpha   90.00
_cell.angle_beta   90.00
_cell.angle_gamma   90.00
#
_symmetry.space_group_name_H-M   'P 1'
#
loop_
_entity.id
_entity.type
_entity.pdbx_description
1 polymer ?
#
loop_
_entity_poly.entity_id
_entity_poly.type
_entity_poly.pdbx_seq_one_letter_code
_entity_poly.pdbx_strand_id
1 'polypeptide(L)'
;MTVPAVGACRVVLCRGCCCGTTGKHPDIDHQQQADQLADAAGVALLITGCLGNCERSNTVVVLPSPAGRAAGGTVTWFGRILDPALTKAVADWVARGGPGLAELPELLGAHVQPPGRRLSRGRQADTEPVSAGTR
;
A
#
# COMPACT_ATOMS: atom_id res chain seq x y z
N MET A 1 -11.09 14.95 -9.20
CA MET A 1 -10.02 15.09 -8.19
C MET A 1 -10.68 15.00 -6.83
N THR A 2 -10.63 13.84 -6.18
CA THR A 2 -11.28 13.64 -4.87
C THR A 2 -10.48 14.35 -3.80
N VAL A 3 -11.13 15.30 -3.11
CA VAL A 3 -10.53 16.00 -1.95
C VAL A 3 -10.52 15.01 -0.78
N PRO A 4 -9.39 14.79 -0.08
CA PRO A 4 -9.37 13.87 1.04
C PRO A 4 -10.32 14.37 2.14
N ALA A 5 -11.18 13.48 2.65
CA ALA A 5 -12.07 13.80 3.75
C ALA A 5 -11.25 14.23 4.97
N VAL A 6 -11.63 15.35 5.58
CA VAL A 6 -11.03 15.81 6.84
C VAL A 6 -11.25 14.71 7.88
N GLY A 7 -10.15 14.14 8.40
CA GLY A 7 -10.19 13.03 9.36
C GLY A 7 -9.83 11.66 8.79
N ALA A 8 -9.61 11.52 7.48
CA ALA A 8 -9.16 10.27 6.88
C ALA A 8 -7.70 9.91 7.26
N CYS A 9 -7.42 8.61 7.33
CA CYS A 9 -6.04 8.11 7.31
C CYS A 9 -5.51 8.17 5.88
N ARG A 10 -4.26 8.60 5.70
CA ARG A 10 -3.61 8.50 4.39
C ARG A 10 -3.05 7.09 4.24
N VAL A 11 -3.52 6.36 3.23
CA VAL A 11 -3.01 5.03 2.89
C VAL A 11 -2.12 5.17 1.66
N VAL A 12 -0.85 4.80 1.79
CA VAL A 12 0.13 4.86 0.71
C VAL A 12 0.36 3.46 0.15
N LEU A 13 0.07 3.28 -1.13
CA LEU A 13 0.22 2.00 -1.83
C LEU A 13 1.44 2.05 -2.76
N CYS A 14 2.37 1.12 -2.58
CA CYS A 14 3.53 0.98 -3.45
C CYS A 14 3.13 0.33 -4.78
N ARG A 15 3.38 1.06 -5.88
CA ARG A 15 3.29 0.60 -7.27
C ARG A 15 4.60 0.92 -8.00
N GLY A 16 5.71 0.57 -7.34
CA GLY A 16 7.07 0.71 -7.88
C GLY A 16 7.49 -0.46 -8.77
N CYS A 17 8.79 -0.60 -9.02
CA CYS A 17 9.36 -1.61 -9.92
C CYS A 17 8.99 -3.08 -9.58
N CYS A 18 8.65 -3.38 -8.32
CA CYS A 18 8.35 -4.76 -7.88
C CYS A 18 6.96 -4.95 -7.25
N CYS A 19 6.28 -3.87 -6.86
CA CYS A 19 4.97 -3.94 -6.22
C CYS A 19 3.91 -3.57 -7.24
N GLY A 20 2.82 -4.31 -7.34
CA GLY A 20 1.79 -4.03 -8.35
C GLY A 20 2.08 -4.60 -9.74
N THR A 21 3.03 -5.53 -9.88
CA THR A 21 3.41 -6.09 -11.18
C THR A 21 3.08 -7.57 -11.26
N THR A 22 2.54 -7.99 -12.41
CA THR A 22 2.26 -9.40 -12.70
C THR A 22 3.55 -10.22 -12.79
N GLY A 23 4.70 -9.61 -13.12
CA GLY A 23 5.98 -10.29 -13.14
C GLY A 23 6.43 -10.82 -11.78
N LYS A 24 6.04 -10.16 -10.67
CA LYS A 24 6.37 -10.64 -9.32
C LYS A 24 5.24 -11.42 -8.68
N HIS A 25 4.00 -10.99 -8.94
CA HIS A 25 2.79 -11.55 -8.36
C HIS A 25 1.74 -11.68 -9.46
N PRO A 26 1.83 -12.74 -10.30
CA PRO A 26 0.97 -12.91 -11.48
C PRO A 26 -0.48 -13.20 -11.11
N ASP A 27 -0.69 -13.87 -9.98
CA ASP A 27 -2.02 -14.32 -9.54
C ASP A 27 -2.78 -13.24 -8.74
N ILE A 28 -2.20 -12.05 -8.59
CA ILE A 28 -2.77 -10.97 -7.78
C ILE A 28 -3.37 -9.90 -8.68
N ASP A 29 -4.65 -9.60 -8.45
CA ASP A 29 -5.31 -8.46 -9.05
C ASP A 29 -4.93 -7.16 -8.33
N HIS A 30 -3.86 -6.54 -8.81
CA HIS A 30 -3.31 -5.32 -8.24
C HIS A 30 -4.23 -4.11 -8.41
N GLN A 31 -5.12 -4.13 -9.41
CA GLN A 31 -6.06 -3.03 -9.68
C GLN A 31 -7.25 -3.15 -8.73
N GLN A 32 -7.84 -4.33 -8.58
CA GLN A 32 -8.89 -4.59 -7.60
C GLN A 32 -8.45 -4.19 -6.19
N GLN A 33 -7.21 -4.50 -5.80
CA GLN A 33 -6.69 -4.04 -4.50
C GLN A 33 -6.68 -2.52 -4.37
N ALA A 34 -6.26 -1.80 -5.42
CA ALA A 34 -6.19 -0.34 -5.38
C ALA A 34 -7.59 0.27 -5.31
N ASP A 35 -8.54 -0.27 -6.07
CA ASP A 35 -9.94 0.17 -6.09
C ASP A 35 -10.59 -0.09 -4.73
N GLN A 36 -10.40 -1.29 -4.15
CA GLN A 36 -10.89 -1.63 -2.82
C GLN A 36 -10.39 -0.67 -1.73
N LEU A 37 -9.13 -0.23 -1.80
CA LEU A 37 -8.59 0.76 -0.87
C LEU A 37 -9.10 2.18 -1.16
N ALA A 38 -9.31 2.52 -2.43
CA ALA A 38 -9.81 3.85 -2.81
C ALA A 38 -11.27 4.05 -2.37
N ASP A 39 -12.08 3.00 -2.41
CA ASP A 39 -13.50 3.02 -2.05
C ASP A 39 -13.74 2.86 -0.53
N ALA A 40 -12.70 2.52 0.23
CA ALA A 40 -12.81 2.29 1.67
C ALA A 40 -13.07 3.58 2.45
N ALA A 41 -14.04 3.53 3.37
CA ALA A 41 -14.36 4.64 4.26
C ALA A 41 -13.15 5.06 5.11
N GLY A 42 -12.92 6.36 5.23
CA GLY A 42 -11.81 6.90 6.02
C GLY A 42 -10.42 6.74 5.37
N VAL A 43 -10.33 6.21 4.14
CA VAL A 43 -9.08 6.15 3.38
C VAL A 43 -8.92 7.36 2.47
N ALA A 44 -7.76 8.01 2.55
CA ALA A 44 -7.23 8.88 1.51
C ALA A 44 -6.08 8.18 0.80
N LEU A 45 -6.37 7.47 -0.29
CA LEU A 45 -5.39 6.66 -1.01
C LEU A 45 -4.37 7.54 -1.76
N LEU A 46 -3.09 7.19 -1.63
CA LEU A 46 -1.98 7.73 -2.39
C LEU A 46 -1.19 6.57 -3.02
N ILE A 47 -1.21 6.47 -4.33
CA ILE A 47 -0.37 5.51 -5.06
C ILE A 47 0.98 6.17 -5.34
N THR A 48 2.09 5.50 -5.02
CA THR A 48 3.43 6.01 -5.28
C THR A 48 4.34 4.97 -5.92
N GLY A 49 5.49 5.39 -6.43
CA GLY A 49 6.56 4.47 -6.85
C GLY A 49 7.19 3.69 -5.68
N CYS A 50 8.41 3.20 -5.87
CA CYS A 50 9.06 2.31 -4.90
C CYS A 50 9.23 2.95 -3.50
N LEU A 51 8.91 2.16 -2.46
CA LEU A 51 9.07 2.54 -1.05
C LEU A 51 10.29 1.88 -0.37
N GLY A 52 10.98 0.95 -1.02
CA GLY A 52 12.28 0.42 -0.57
C GLY A 52 12.28 -1.01 -0.02
N ASN A 53 11.15 -1.56 0.46
CA ASN A 53 11.06 -2.95 0.98
C ASN A 53 10.71 -3.93 -0.14
N CYS A 54 11.51 -3.94 -1.20
CA CYS A 54 11.23 -4.77 -2.37
C CYS A 54 11.14 -6.26 -2.00
N GLU A 55 11.95 -6.74 -1.07
CA GLU A 55 11.98 -8.12 -0.58
C GLU A 55 10.67 -8.55 0.12
N ARG A 56 9.99 -7.62 0.79
CA ARG A 56 8.71 -7.89 1.47
C ARG A 56 7.51 -7.73 0.55
N SER A 57 7.67 -7.09 -0.60
CA SER A 57 6.64 -6.92 -1.64
C SER A 57 5.37 -6.21 -1.16
N ASN A 58 4.65 -5.65 -2.13
CA ASN A 58 3.35 -4.99 -1.97
C ASN A 58 3.20 -4.17 -0.68
N THR A 59 4.09 -3.19 -0.51
CA THR A 59 4.11 -2.34 0.68
C THR A 59 2.87 -1.44 0.71
N VAL A 60 2.17 -1.46 1.85
CA VAL A 60 1.09 -0.54 2.21
C VAL A 60 1.50 0.22 3.46
N VAL A 61 1.32 1.54 3.48
CA VAL A 61 1.65 2.37 4.64
C VAL A 61 0.41 3.12 5.09
N VAL A 62 0.06 3.06 6.37
CA VAL A 62 -1.07 3.79 6.93
C VAL A 62 -0.53 4.90 7.82
N LEU A 63 -0.76 6.15 7.41
CA LEU A 63 -0.48 7.31 8.24
C LEU A 63 -1.73 7.60 9.10
N PRO A 64 -1.55 7.86 10.39
CA PRO A 64 -2.65 8.19 11.29
C PRO A 64 -3.38 9.48 10.87
N SER A 65 -4.70 9.47 11.06
CA SER A 65 -5.54 10.66 10.96
C SER A 65 -5.13 11.74 11.97
N PRO A 66 -5.62 13.00 11.88
CA PRO A 66 -5.39 14.00 12.91
C PRO A 66 -5.76 13.53 14.33
N ALA A 67 -6.92 12.86 14.47
CA ALA A 67 -7.37 12.30 15.74
C ALA A 67 -6.48 11.14 16.20
N GLY A 68 -6.07 10.25 15.29
CA GLY A 68 -5.14 9.17 15.61
C GLY A 68 -3.78 9.69 16.07
N ARG A 69 -3.26 10.75 15.44
CA ARG A 69 -2.03 11.42 15.88
C ARG A 69 -2.17 12.02 17.28
N ALA A 70 -3.29 12.68 17.57
CA ALA A 70 -3.56 13.22 18.91
C ALA A 70 -3.67 12.12 19.98
N ALA A 71 -4.12 10.92 19.61
CA ALA A 71 -4.15 9.73 20.47
C ALA A 71 -2.81 8.97 20.54
N GLY A 72 -1.72 9.50 19.96
CA GLY A 72 -0.40 8.87 19.98
C GLY A 72 -0.16 7.82 18.89
N GLY A 73 -1.05 7.71 17.91
CA GLY A 73 -0.89 6.84 16.75
C GLY A 73 0.34 7.20 15.92
N THR A 74 1.04 6.17 15.46
CA THR A 74 2.24 6.28 14.62
C THR A 74 2.02 5.67 13.24
N VAL A 75 2.92 5.95 12.31
CA VAL A 75 2.84 5.39 10.95
C VAL A 75 3.08 3.88 10.99
N THR A 76 2.17 3.11 10.40
CA THR A 76 2.29 1.65 10.32
C THR A 76 2.62 1.21 8.90
N TRP A 77 3.62 0.36 8.77
CA TRP A 77 4.08 -0.18 7.49
C TRP A 77 3.76 -1.67 7.41
N PHE A 78 3.17 -2.08 6.29
CA PHE A 78 2.82 -3.47 6.02
C PHE A 78 3.50 -3.96 4.76
N GLY A 79 3.96 -5.20 4.76
CA GLY A 79 4.46 -5.92 3.59
C GLY A 79 3.61 -7.15 3.29
N ARG A 80 3.74 -7.70 2.08
CA ARG A 80 3.00 -8.89 1.63
C ARG A 80 1.48 -8.76 1.77
N ILE A 81 0.91 -7.56 1.61
CA ILE A 81 -0.55 -7.40 1.53
C ILE A 81 -1.00 -7.87 0.14
N LEU A 82 -0.96 -9.17 -0.09
CA LEU A 82 -1.17 -9.80 -1.40
C LEU A 82 -2.48 -10.58 -1.47
N ASP A 83 -3.26 -10.56 -0.39
CA ASP A 83 -4.51 -11.27 -0.26
C ASP A 83 -5.68 -10.26 -0.18
N PRO A 84 -6.82 -10.49 -0.86
CA PRO A 84 -8.01 -9.65 -0.73
C PRO A 84 -8.49 -9.51 0.73
N ALA A 85 -8.38 -10.55 1.55
CA ALA A 85 -8.72 -10.52 2.97
C ALA A 85 -7.76 -9.63 3.77
N LEU A 86 -6.46 -9.61 3.44
CA LEU A 86 -5.50 -8.68 4.05
C LEU A 86 -5.79 -7.24 3.63
N THR A 87 -6.12 -7.01 2.36
CA THR A 87 -6.53 -5.70 1.86
C THR A 87 -7.78 -5.21 2.59
N LYS A 88 -8.78 -6.10 2.75
CA LYS A 88 -9.99 -5.82 3.51
C LYS A 88 -9.68 -5.51 4.97
N ALA A 89 -8.80 -6.27 5.62
CA ALA A 89 -8.42 -6.03 7.00
C ALA A 89 -7.77 -4.66 7.21
N VAL A 90 -6.95 -4.19 6.26
CA VAL A 90 -6.40 -2.82 6.28
C VAL A 90 -7.52 -1.78 6.14
N ALA A 91 -8.42 -1.96 5.16
CA ALA A 91 -9.55 -1.06 4.93
C ALA A 91 -10.47 -0.97 6.15
N ASP A 92 -10.86 -2.12 6.73
CA ASP A 92 -11.72 -2.19 7.91
C ASP A 92 -11.05 -1.56 9.13
N TRP A 93 -9.73 -1.75 9.30
CA TRP A 93 -8.99 -1.13 10.39
C TRP A 93 -8.96 0.40 10.26
N VAL A 94 -8.73 0.92 9.05
CA VAL A 94 -8.79 2.35 8.78
C VAL A 94 -10.21 2.91 8.98
N ALA A 95 -11.24 2.18 8.56
CA ALA A 95 -12.64 2.58 8.77
C ALA A 95 -13.00 2.68 10.27
N ARG A 96 -12.36 1.90 11.14
CA ARG A 96 -12.47 2.02 12.60
C ARG A 96 -11.59 3.12 13.22
N GLY A 97 -10.86 3.88 12.40
CA GLY A 97 -10.02 5.01 12.82
C GLY A 97 -8.51 4.77 12.68
N GLY A 98 -8.08 3.54 12.42
CA GLY A 98 -6.68 3.21 12.13
C GLY A 98 -5.71 3.44 13.30
N PRO A 99 -4.43 3.74 13.02
CA PRO A 99 -3.40 3.83 14.04
C PRO A 99 -3.72 4.86 15.13
N GLY A 100 -3.62 4.43 16.39
CA GLY A 100 -3.90 5.24 17.59
C GLY A 100 -5.37 5.25 18.03
N LEU A 101 -6.32 4.87 17.17
CA LEU A 101 -7.76 4.85 17.50
C LEU A 101 -8.37 3.45 17.47
N ALA A 102 -7.83 2.54 16.67
CA ALA A 102 -8.26 1.17 16.59
C ALA A 102 -7.07 0.22 16.81
N GLU A 103 -7.30 -0.85 17.57
CA GLU A 103 -6.33 -1.91 17.75
C GLU A 103 -5.98 -2.55 16.39
N LEU A 104 -4.69 -2.87 16.21
CA LEU A 104 -4.21 -3.52 15.02
C LEU A 104 -4.76 -4.96 14.95
N PRO A 105 -5.48 -5.35 13.87
CA PRO A 105 -5.95 -6.72 13.70
C PRO A 105 -4.80 -7.73 13.75
N GLU A 106 -5.01 -8.85 14.45
CA GLU A 106 -4.02 -9.93 14.57
C GLU A 106 -3.55 -10.43 13.19
N LEU A 107 -4.49 -10.55 12.24
CA LEU A 107 -4.19 -10.94 10.85
C LEU A 107 -3.15 -10.03 10.18
N LEU A 108 -3.07 -8.76 10.55
CA LEU A 108 -2.09 -7.81 10.01
C LEU A 108 -0.77 -7.80 10.79
N GLY A 109 -0.73 -8.37 12.00
CA GLY A 109 0.44 -8.34 12.89
C GLY A 109 1.68 -8.96 12.24
N ALA A 110 1.53 -10.13 11.59
CA ALA A 110 2.61 -10.81 10.88
C ALA A 110 3.14 -10.05 9.64
N HIS A 111 2.40 -9.03 9.19
CA HIS A 111 2.71 -8.23 8.02
C HIS A 111 3.37 -6.89 8.36
N VAL A 112 3.42 -6.51 9.65
CA VAL A 112 4.09 -5.29 10.08
C VAL A 112 5.58 -5.39 9.77
N GLN A 113 6.13 -4.32 9.21
CA GLN A 113 7.52 -4.24 8.81
C GLN A 113 8.14 -2.89 9.20
N PRO A 114 9.48 -2.79 9.30
CA PRO A 114 10.14 -1.51 9.45
C PRO A 114 9.96 -0.62 8.21
N PRO A 115 10.10 0.71 8.35
CA PRO A 115 10.08 1.63 7.22
C PRO A 115 11.10 1.29 6.14
N GLY A 116 10.73 1.53 4.90
CA GLY A 116 11.61 1.35 3.77
C GLY A 116 12.62 2.47 3.58
N ARG A 117 13.78 2.11 3.04
CA ARG A 117 14.72 3.09 2.50
C ARG A 117 14.24 3.47 1.11
N ARG A 118 13.50 4.57 1.01
CA ARG A 118 12.99 5.06 -0.27
C ARG A 118 14.16 5.15 -1.24
N LEU A 119 14.13 4.31 -2.28
CA LEU A 119 15.13 4.38 -3.33
C LEU A 119 14.92 5.76 -3.99
N SER A 120 15.98 6.58 -4.05
CA SER A 120 15.97 7.78 -4.89
C SER A 120 15.51 7.37 -6.29
N ARG A 121 14.75 8.23 -6.98
CA ARG A 121 14.21 7.95 -8.33
C ARG A 121 15.39 7.70 -9.28
N GLY A 122 15.82 6.44 -9.38
CA GLY A 122 16.98 5.98 -10.11
C GLY A 122 16.55 4.84 -11.02
N ARG A 123 16.34 5.18 -12.29
CA ARG A 123 16.26 4.33 -13.48
C ARG A 123 15.26 3.16 -13.42
N GLN A 124 14.07 3.39 -13.98
CA GLN A 124 13.37 2.34 -14.74
C GLN A 124 14.27 2.03 -15.95
N ALA A 125 14.99 0.91 -15.88
CA ALA A 125 15.40 0.12 -17.02
C ALA A 125 14.56 -1.17 -16.85
N ASP A 126 13.80 -1.69 -17.80
CA ASP A 126 14.07 -1.79 -19.23
C ASP A 126 12.75 -1.74 -20.04
N THR A 127 12.74 -0.94 -21.10
CA THR A 127 11.86 -1.20 -22.24
C THR A 127 12.51 -2.34 -23.00
N GLU A 128 12.00 -3.56 -22.89
CA GLU A 128 12.34 -4.63 -23.84
C GLU A 128 11.90 -4.18 -25.24
N PRO A 129 12.80 -4.16 -26.26
CA PRO A 129 12.35 -4.07 -27.63
C PRO A 129 11.64 -5.38 -28.00
N VAL A 130 10.39 -5.25 -28.44
CA VAL A 130 9.67 -6.33 -29.09
C VAL A 130 10.52 -6.85 -30.25
N SER A 131 10.98 -8.09 -30.13
CA SER A 131 11.58 -8.83 -31.24
C SER A 131 10.47 -9.14 -32.25
N ALA A 132 10.41 -8.39 -33.35
CA ALA A 132 9.90 -8.90 -34.62
C ALA A 132 11.13 -9.49 -35.34
N GLY A 133 11.21 -10.78 -35.60
CA GLY A 133 10.22 -11.51 -36.38
C GLY A 133 10.80 -11.68 -37.79
N THR A 134 11.39 -12.86 -38.01
CA THR A 134 11.97 -13.43 -39.22
C THR A 134 11.33 -12.99 -40.54
N ARG A 135 12.18 -12.66 -41.54
CA ARG A 135 12.12 -13.16 -42.93
C ARG A 135 13.42 -12.88 -43.66
#